data_AF-A0A6A2RZC4-F1
#
_entry.id   AF-A0A6A2RZC4-F1
#
_cell.length_a   1.000
_cell.length_b   1.000
_cell.length_c   1.000
_cell.angle_alpha   90.00
_cell.angle_beta   90.00
_cell.angle_gamma   90.00
#
_symmetry.space_group_name_H-M   'P 1'
#
loop_
_entity.id
_entity.type
_entity.pdbx_description
1 polymer ?
#
loop_
_entity_poly.entity_id
_entity_poly.type
_entity_poly.pdbx_seq_one_letter_code
_entity_poly.pdbx_strand_id
1 'polypeptide(L)'
;MVYSKRVTDLQQIYQLTPDDVFFCMLVASGASRGEAYATIFRPRSTKIETAQRGAAQLAKDKPGINKLIRSFEDNRAAFLPDNDSTKSKKKKKNTEAEEEEKAGNVVQYRDKDAVLSGLEQTLPYLRGKDRADVLMKIADLQQMKKDENTEEEETVHYYLPLQCYRCSLFIADRAKRKAEEAEKPDYI
;
A
#
# COMPACT_ATOMS: atom_id res chain seq x y z
N MET A 1 -10.57 -26.20 42.00
CA MET A 1 -9.46 -25.44 41.37
C MET A 1 -9.43 -24.04 41.96
N VAL A 2 -8.26 -23.41 42.05
CA VAL A 2 -8.14 -21.97 42.33
C VAL A 2 -7.77 -21.29 41.01
N TYR A 3 -8.58 -20.34 40.57
CA TYR A 3 -8.31 -19.57 39.35
C TYR A 3 -7.52 -18.30 39.68
N SER A 4 -6.76 -17.79 38.72
CA SER A 4 -6.06 -16.50 38.87
C SER A 4 -7.07 -15.35 38.96
N LYS A 5 -6.76 -14.31 39.74
CA LYS A 5 -7.64 -13.13 39.93
C LYS A 5 -8.15 -12.58 38.59
N ARG A 6 -7.26 -12.38 37.60
CA ARG A 6 -7.63 -11.93 36.24
C ARG A 6 -8.73 -12.78 35.59
N VAL A 7 -8.76 -14.09 35.85
CA VAL A 7 -9.80 -14.98 35.32
C VAL A 7 -11.12 -14.78 36.06
N THR A 8 -11.11 -14.65 37.39
CA THR A 8 -12.32 -14.36 38.18
C THR A 8 -12.90 -12.98 37.89
N ASP A 9 -12.04 -11.98 37.67
CA ASP A 9 -12.43 -10.61 37.34
C ASP A 9 -13.12 -10.58 35.97
N LEU A 10 -12.50 -11.18 34.94
CA LEU A 10 -13.10 -11.35 33.61
C LEU A 10 -14.39 -12.18 33.64
N GLN A 11 -14.46 -13.22 34.48
CA GLN A 11 -15.65 -14.04 34.66
C GLN A 11 -16.85 -13.18 35.13
N GLN A 12 -16.62 -12.27 36.09
CA GLN A 12 -17.64 -11.36 36.62
C GLN A 12 -18.03 -10.28 35.59
N ILE A 13 -17.05 -9.62 34.97
CA ILE A 13 -17.29 -8.51 34.03
C ILE A 13 -18.11 -8.96 32.81
N TYR A 14 -17.84 -10.15 32.28
CA TYR A 14 -18.47 -10.64 31.03
C TYR A 14 -19.58 -11.69 31.26
N GLN A 15 -19.87 -12.05 32.52
CA GLN A 15 -20.89 -13.05 32.91
C GLN A 15 -20.65 -14.43 32.25
N LEU A 16 -19.43 -14.93 32.36
CA LEU A 16 -18.95 -16.16 31.72
C LEU A 16 -18.65 -17.28 32.73
N THR A 17 -18.29 -18.46 32.24
CA THR A 17 -17.58 -19.49 33.04
C THR A 17 -16.06 -19.30 32.90
N PRO A 18 -15.23 -19.80 33.83
CA PRO A 18 -13.77 -19.79 33.65
C PRO A 18 -13.35 -20.47 32.34
N ASP A 19 -14.02 -21.54 31.92
CA ASP A 19 -13.75 -22.26 30.67
C ASP A 19 -14.02 -21.40 29.42
N ASP A 20 -15.10 -20.61 29.41
CA ASP A 20 -15.34 -19.65 28.31
C ASP A 20 -14.22 -18.60 28.25
N VAL A 21 -13.73 -18.12 29.41
CA VAL A 21 -12.65 -17.12 29.49
C VAL A 21 -11.31 -17.71 29.00
N PHE A 22 -11.01 -18.97 29.33
CA PHE A 22 -9.85 -19.69 28.77
C PHE A 22 -9.99 -19.91 27.26
N PHE A 23 -11.18 -20.26 26.76
CA PHE A 23 -11.47 -20.33 25.33
C PHE A 23 -11.21 -18.99 24.63
N CYS A 24 -11.68 -17.87 25.18
CA CYS A 24 -11.42 -16.53 24.63
C CYS A 24 -9.93 -16.17 24.62
N MET A 25 -9.18 -16.49 25.68
CA MET A 25 -7.73 -16.25 25.73
C MET A 25 -6.98 -17.04 24.65
N LEU A 26 -7.35 -18.31 24.40
CA LEU A 26 -6.74 -19.10 23.33
C LEU A 26 -7.03 -18.51 21.95
N VAL A 27 -8.28 -18.08 21.69
CA VAL A 27 -8.63 -17.41 20.42
C VAL A 27 -7.84 -16.11 20.24
N ALA A 28 -7.69 -15.29 21.28
CA ALA A 28 -6.91 -14.04 21.23
C ALA A 28 -5.39 -14.25 21.03
N SER A 29 -4.84 -15.37 21.53
CA SER A 29 -3.47 -15.79 21.20
C SER A 29 -3.30 -16.24 19.73
N GLY A 30 -4.39 -16.45 18.99
CA GLY A 30 -4.40 -16.78 17.56
C GLY A 30 -4.82 -18.21 17.23
N ALA A 31 -5.26 -19.02 18.20
CA ALA A 31 -5.76 -20.37 17.92
C ALA A 31 -7.11 -20.34 17.18
N SER A 32 -7.36 -21.32 16.31
CA SER A 32 -8.65 -21.42 15.63
C SER A 32 -9.77 -21.66 16.64
N ARG A 33 -10.96 -21.07 16.41
CA ARG A 33 -12.14 -21.26 17.27
C ARG A 33 -12.52 -22.73 17.43
N GLY A 34 -12.26 -23.57 16.43
CA GLY A 34 -12.46 -25.03 16.53
C GLY A 34 -11.43 -25.73 17.42
N GLU A 35 -10.17 -25.28 17.40
CA GLU A 35 -9.07 -25.84 18.19
C GLU A 35 -9.22 -25.45 19.67
N ALA A 36 -9.42 -24.17 19.95
CA ALA A 36 -9.67 -23.65 21.30
C ALA A 36 -10.89 -24.32 21.96
N TYR A 37 -11.94 -24.60 21.18
CA TYR A 37 -13.10 -25.34 21.69
C TYR A 37 -12.78 -26.81 21.96
N ALA A 38 -12.02 -27.46 21.08
CA ALA A 38 -11.61 -28.85 21.24
C ALA A 38 -10.69 -29.07 22.46
N THR A 39 -9.75 -28.15 22.72
CA THR A 39 -8.80 -28.25 23.85
C THR A 39 -9.47 -28.03 25.20
N ILE A 40 -10.39 -27.06 25.30
CA ILE A 40 -11.09 -26.73 26.55
C ILE A 40 -12.22 -27.74 26.81
N PHE A 41 -13.21 -27.81 25.91
CA PHE A 41 -14.46 -28.53 26.13
C PHE A 41 -14.42 -30.03 25.76
N ARG A 42 -13.31 -30.50 25.18
CA ARG A 42 -13.02 -31.92 24.85
C ARG A 42 -14.24 -32.70 24.30
N PRO A 43 -14.82 -32.27 23.17
CA PRO A 43 -15.97 -32.96 22.57
C PRO A 43 -15.63 -34.41 22.18
N ARG A 44 -16.59 -35.33 22.32
CA ARG A 44 -16.43 -36.76 21.95
C ARG A 44 -16.12 -37.01 20.47
N SER A 45 -16.26 -36.00 19.61
CA SER A 45 -15.98 -36.08 18.18
C SER A 45 -14.64 -35.44 17.86
N THR A 46 -13.74 -36.20 17.25
CA THR A 46 -12.43 -35.74 16.76
C THR A 46 -12.53 -34.88 15.48
N LYS A 47 -13.72 -34.69 14.91
CA LYS A 47 -13.93 -33.91 13.67
C LYS A 47 -13.90 -32.42 13.94
N ILE A 48 -12.93 -31.71 13.36
CA ILE A 48 -12.74 -30.25 13.50
C ILE A 48 -14.02 -29.47 13.18
N GLU A 49 -14.79 -29.86 12.16
CA GLU A 49 -16.07 -29.23 11.81
C GLU A 49 -17.08 -29.23 12.98
N THR A 50 -17.13 -30.31 13.77
CA THR A 50 -18.06 -30.42 14.90
C THR A 50 -17.62 -29.52 16.06
N ALA A 51 -16.32 -29.37 16.28
CA ALA A 51 -15.77 -28.41 17.25
C ALA A 51 -16.00 -26.95 16.80
N GLN A 52 -15.84 -26.65 15.50
CA GLN A 52 -16.19 -25.33 14.94
C GLN A 52 -17.67 -24.99 15.09
N ARG A 53 -18.59 -25.96 14.86
CA ARG A 53 -20.02 -25.77 15.12
C ARG A 53 -20.32 -25.53 16.60
N GLY A 54 -19.66 -26.27 17.51
CA GLY A 54 -19.76 -26.05 18.96
C GLY A 54 -19.31 -24.65 19.36
N ALA A 55 -18.13 -24.22 18.91
CA ALA A 55 -17.61 -22.86 19.14
C ALA A 55 -18.53 -21.77 18.59
N ALA A 56 -19.10 -21.98 17.40
CA ALA A 56 -20.04 -21.06 16.75
C ALA A 56 -21.43 -21.04 17.42
N GLN A 57 -21.78 -22.05 18.23
CA GLN A 57 -22.99 -22.04 19.04
C GLN A 57 -22.74 -21.36 20.39
N LEU A 58 -21.65 -21.71 21.07
CA LEU A 58 -21.21 -21.08 22.33
C LEU A 58 -21.10 -19.55 22.19
N ALA A 59 -20.54 -19.06 21.07
CA ALA A 59 -20.43 -17.64 20.74
C ALA A 59 -21.75 -16.95 20.35
N LYS A 60 -22.87 -17.68 20.19
CA LYS A 60 -24.23 -17.10 20.10
C LYS A 60 -24.90 -17.10 21.47
N ASP A 61 -24.82 -18.23 22.18
CA ASP A 61 -25.48 -18.45 23.47
C ASP A 61 -24.96 -17.46 24.53
N LYS A 62 -23.67 -17.10 24.46
CA LYS A 62 -23.01 -16.15 25.36
C LYS A 62 -22.39 -14.99 24.59
N PRO A 63 -23.10 -13.86 24.37
CA PRO A 63 -22.54 -12.71 23.65
C PRO A 63 -21.33 -12.06 24.34
N GLY A 64 -21.13 -12.31 25.64
CA GLY A 64 -19.92 -11.92 26.38
C GLY A 64 -18.62 -12.43 25.75
N ILE A 65 -18.64 -13.61 25.11
CA ILE A 65 -17.48 -14.20 24.43
C ILE A 65 -16.96 -13.30 23.30
N ASN A 66 -17.85 -12.78 22.45
CA ASN A 66 -17.45 -11.90 21.35
C ASN A 66 -16.97 -10.53 21.85
N LYS A 67 -17.52 -10.04 22.97
CA LYS A 67 -17.05 -8.80 23.61
C LYS A 67 -15.66 -8.96 24.23
N LEU A 68 -15.40 -10.10 24.87
CA LEU A 68 -14.13 -10.39 25.54
C LEU A 68 -13.01 -10.63 24.51
N ILE A 69 -13.28 -11.39 23.44
CA ILE A 69 -12.34 -11.57 22.31
C ILE A 69 -11.96 -10.21 21.72
N ARG A 70 -12.93 -9.35 21.38
CA ARG A 70 -12.66 -7.98 20.89
C ARG A 70 -11.78 -7.20 21.85
N SER A 71 -12.11 -7.19 23.15
CA SER A 71 -11.29 -6.45 24.11
C SER A 71 -9.84 -6.94 24.20
N PHE A 72 -9.55 -8.20 23.90
CA PHE A 72 -8.17 -8.68 23.76
C PHE A 72 -7.55 -8.30 22.40
N GLU A 73 -8.32 -8.28 21.31
CA GLU A 73 -7.89 -7.79 20.00
C GLU A 73 -7.53 -6.28 20.08
N ASP A 74 -8.38 -5.46 20.72
CA ASP A 74 -8.18 -4.03 20.98
C ASP A 74 -6.92 -3.78 21.86
N ASN A 75 -6.79 -4.51 22.98
CA ASN A 75 -5.60 -4.41 23.85
C ASN A 75 -4.32 -4.87 23.14
N ARG A 76 -4.41 -5.76 22.15
CA ARG A 76 -3.26 -6.20 21.34
C ARG A 76 -2.90 -5.17 20.27
N ALA A 77 -3.89 -4.56 19.62
CA ALA A 77 -3.68 -3.50 18.65
C ALA A 77 -2.98 -2.28 19.28
N ALA A 78 -3.33 -1.93 20.53
CA ALA A 78 -2.69 -0.85 21.28
C ALA A 78 -1.17 -1.00 21.53
N PHE A 79 -0.59 -2.19 21.27
CA PHE A 79 0.86 -2.47 21.41
C PHE A 79 1.56 -2.76 20.07
N LEU A 80 0.88 -2.63 18.93
CA LEU A 80 1.46 -2.86 17.60
C LEU A 80 1.38 -1.58 16.76
N PRO A 81 2.49 -1.09 16.17
CA PRO A 81 2.41 0.00 15.20
C PRO A 81 1.67 -0.47 13.95
N ASP A 82 0.87 0.43 13.37
CA ASP A 82 -0.16 0.12 12.38
C ASP A 82 0.43 -0.51 11.09
N ASN A 83 0.13 -1.79 10.86
CA ASN A 83 0.70 -2.58 9.76
C ASN A 83 -0.12 -3.87 9.47
N ASP A 84 -1.45 -3.82 9.50
CA ASP A 84 -2.29 -4.99 9.18
C ASP A 84 -2.45 -5.19 7.67
N SER A 85 -1.50 -5.92 7.08
CA SER A 85 -1.71 -6.58 5.80
C SER A 85 -2.43 -7.92 5.98
N THR A 86 -3.76 -7.88 5.86
CA THR A 86 -4.67 -9.03 5.62
C THR A 86 -5.00 -9.94 6.82
N LYS A 87 -6.23 -9.80 7.34
CA LYS A 87 -7.30 -10.83 7.19
C LYS A 87 -8.70 -10.34 7.63
N SER A 88 -9.57 -10.05 6.64
CA SER A 88 -11.03 -10.18 6.82
C SER A 88 -11.76 -10.33 5.49
N LYS A 89 -12.55 -11.41 5.32
CA LYS A 89 -13.42 -11.62 4.16
C LYS A 89 -14.59 -12.53 4.55
N LYS A 90 -15.78 -12.26 3.97
CA LYS A 90 -17.08 -12.99 4.09
C LYS A 90 -17.91 -12.60 5.36
N LYS A 91 -18.85 -11.62 5.31
CA LYS A 91 -20.18 -11.53 4.61
C LYS A 91 -21.26 -12.36 5.34
N LYS A 92 -22.48 -11.88 5.70
CA LYS A 92 -23.58 -11.07 5.07
C LYS A 92 -24.43 -10.44 6.24
N LYS A 93 -25.46 -9.56 6.17
CA LYS A 93 -26.21 -8.76 5.16
C LYS A 93 -27.00 -7.65 5.93
N ASN A 94 -27.35 -6.52 5.29
CA ASN A 94 -28.46 -5.57 5.65
C ASN A 94 -28.30 -4.73 6.95
N THR A 95 -28.85 -3.50 7.08
CA THR A 95 -29.79 -2.74 6.20
C THR A 95 -29.45 -1.23 6.18
N GLU A 96 -29.84 -0.53 5.11
CA GLU A 96 -29.99 0.93 4.91
C GLU A 96 -29.44 1.94 5.95
N ALA A 97 -28.40 2.67 5.55
CA ALA A 97 -28.25 4.12 5.73
C ALA A 97 -27.41 4.65 4.55
N GLU A 98 -27.77 5.80 3.97
CA GLU A 98 -27.01 6.47 2.91
C GLU A 98 -25.96 7.42 3.53
N GLU A 99 -24.86 7.73 2.81
CA GLU A 99 -23.71 8.61 3.17
C GLU A 99 -22.31 7.97 3.47
N GLU A 100 -21.88 6.88 2.81
CA GLU A 100 -20.45 6.44 2.95
C GLU A 100 -19.72 5.90 1.69
N GLU A 101 -20.22 6.18 0.48
CA GLU A 101 -19.68 5.73 -0.83
C GLU A 101 -18.34 6.41 -1.26
N LYS A 102 -17.45 6.78 -0.32
CA LYS A 102 -16.10 7.31 -0.63
C LYS A 102 -14.93 6.73 0.19
N ALA A 103 -15.19 5.80 1.10
CA ALA A 103 -14.16 5.11 1.90
C ALA A 103 -13.68 3.79 1.25
N GLY A 104 -13.38 3.81 -0.06
CA GLY A 104 -13.16 2.57 -0.84
C GLY A 104 -12.01 2.58 -1.85
N ASN A 105 -11.35 3.71 -2.11
CA ASN A 105 -10.22 3.75 -3.04
C ASN A 105 -8.94 3.28 -2.32
N VAL A 106 -8.62 1.99 -2.42
CA VAL A 106 -7.30 1.46 -2.04
C VAL A 106 -6.30 1.90 -3.12
N VAL A 107 -5.95 3.18 -3.06
CA VAL A 107 -4.95 3.82 -3.92
C VAL A 107 -3.63 3.10 -3.67
N GLN A 108 -3.21 2.28 -4.63
CA GLN A 108 -1.86 1.73 -4.59
C GLN A 108 -0.90 2.88 -4.83
N TYR A 109 -0.15 3.28 -3.80
CA TYR A 109 0.91 4.29 -3.87
C TYR A 109 2.12 3.74 -4.67
N ARG A 110 1.89 3.57 -5.97
CA ARG A 110 2.85 3.10 -6.99
C ARG A 110 3.31 4.24 -7.87
N ASP A 111 2.39 5.15 -8.19
CA ASP A 111 2.61 6.26 -9.11
C ASP A 111 2.66 7.61 -8.37
N LYS A 112 3.40 8.59 -8.91
CA LYS A 112 3.49 9.95 -8.32
C LYS A 112 2.08 10.58 -8.14
N ASP A 113 1.15 10.33 -9.07
CA ASP A 113 -0.23 10.84 -9.04
C ASP A 113 -1.15 10.14 -8.04
N ALA A 114 -0.89 8.85 -7.77
CA ALA A 114 -1.58 8.11 -6.71
C ALA A 114 -1.24 8.70 -5.33
N VAL A 115 0.01 9.12 -5.12
CA VAL A 115 0.43 9.83 -3.91
C VAL A 115 -0.21 11.22 -3.83
N LEU A 116 -0.16 12.01 -4.90
CA LEU A 116 -0.74 13.37 -4.93
C LEU A 116 -2.24 13.37 -4.61
N SER A 117 -3.02 12.54 -5.30
CA SER A 117 -4.48 12.45 -5.08
C SER A 117 -4.85 11.96 -3.68
N GLY A 118 -4.07 11.05 -3.09
CA GLY A 118 -4.22 10.65 -1.69
C GLY A 118 -3.96 11.80 -0.71
N LEU A 119 -2.90 12.58 -0.91
CA LEU A 119 -2.60 13.75 -0.09
C LEU A 119 -3.70 14.83 -0.22
N GLU A 120 -4.17 15.12 -1.43
CA GLU A 120 -5.27 16.05 -1.68
C GLU A 120 -6.55 15.64 -0.95
N GLN A 121 -6.87 14.33 -0.91
CA GLN A 121 -8.02 13.80 -0.17
C GLN A 121 -7.90 13.99 1.37
N THR A 122 -6.68 14.17 1.93
CA THR A 122 -6.50 14.46 3.36
C THR A 122 -6.58 15.95 3.72
N LEU A 123 -6.35 16.87 2.78
CA LEU A 123 -6.38 18.32 3.00
C LEU A 123 -7.63 18.89 3.70
N PRO A 124 -8.89 18.43 3.46
CA PRO A 124 -10.06 18.98 4.13
C PRO A 124 -10.16 18.60 5.62
N TYR A 125 -9.49 17.52 6.05
CA TYR A 125 -9.50 17.05 7.44
C TYR A 125 -8.38 17.67 8.30
N LEU A 126 -7.31 18.18 7.66
CA LEU A 126 -6.15 18.77 8.32
C LEU A 126 -6.32 20.29 8.52
N ARG A 127 -5.73 20.83 9.60
CA ARG A 127 -5.77 22.26 9.95
C ARG A 127 -4.42 22.76 10.43
N GLY A 128 -4.18 24.07 10.28
CA GLY A 128 -2.95 24.71 10.75
C GLY A 128 -1.69 24.12 10.11
N LYS A 129 -0.72 23.75 10.95
CA LYS A 129 0.62 23.33 10.53
C LYS A 129 0.59 22.09 9.63
N ASP A 130 -0.13 21.04 10.02
CA ASP A 130 -0.13 19.77 9.27
C ASP A 130 -0.66 19.94 7.84
N ARG A 131 -1.59 20.88 7.64
CA ARG A 131 -2.08 21.26 6.30
C ARG A 131 -1.04 22.02 5.49
N ALA A 132 -0.22 22.86 6.11
CA ALA A 132 0.91 23.52 5.43
C ALA A 132 2.00 22.50 5.07
N ASP A 133 2.34 21.59 5.98
CA ASP A 133 3.34 20.55 5.77
C ASP A 133 2.93 19.54 4.67
N VAL A 134 1.62 19.28 4.48
CA VAL A 134 1.10 18.49 3.34
C VAL A 134 1.09 19.30 2.04
N LEU A 135 0.68 20.58 2.07
CA LEU A 135 0.72 21.44 0.87
C LEU A 135 2.15 21.65 0.34
N MET A 136 3.15 21.74 1.23
CA MET A 136 4.56 21.79 0.85
C MET A 136 4.99 20.51 0.11
N LYS A 137 4.68 19.32 0.67
CA LYS A 137 4.97 18.03 0.03
C LYS A 137 4.28 17.87 -1.33
N ILE A 138 3.05 18.37 -1.48
CA ILE A 138 2.35 18.40 -2.78
C ILE A 138 3.11 19.30 -3.78
N ALA A 139 3.58 20.47 -3.36
CA ALA A 139 4.39 21.35 -4.21
C ALA A 139 5.73 20.71 -4.62
N ASP A 140 6.45 20.09 -3.68
CA ASP A 140 7.71 19.38 -3.94
C ASP A 140 7.51 18.25 -4.97
N LEU A 141 6.48 17.42 -4.79
CA LEU A 141 6.13 16.33 -5.71
C LEU A 141 5.65 16.82 -7.09
N GLN A 142 5.08 18.04 -7.19
CA GLN A 142 4.73 18.67 -8.46
C GLN A 142 5.93 19.36 -9.13
N GLN A 143 6.93 19.81 -8.37
CA GLN A 143 8.20 20.31 -8.93
C GLN A 143 9.05 19.17 -9.51
N MET A 144 9.14 18.03 -8.81
CA MET A 144 9.74 16.78 -9.31
C MET A 144 9.06 16.15 -10.55
N LYS A 145 8.05 16.83 -11.13
CA LYS A 145 7.44 16.50 -12.42
C LYS A 145 7.74 17.52 -13.52
N LYS A 146 8.27 18.70 -13.17
CA LYS A 146 8.69 19.74 -14.12
C LYS A 146 10.14 19.58 -14.54
N ASP A 147 11.00 19.12 -13.63
CA ASP A 147 12.43 18.91 -13.92
C ASP A 147 12.67 17.76 -14.92
N GLU A 148 11.68 16.86 -15.10
CA GLU A 148 11.65 15.83 -16.16
C GLU A 148 11.16 16.39 -17.52
N ASN A 149 10.65 17.63 -17.58
CA ASN A 149 10.09 18.27 -18.77
C ASN A 149 10.59 19.73 -18.94
N THR A 150 11.78 20.07 -18.41
CA THR A 150 12.58 21.12 -19.03
C THR A 150 13.12 20.56 -20.34
N GLU A 151 12.58 21.04 -21.44
CA GLU A 151 12.88 20.58 -22.79
C GLU A 151 14.35 20.86 -23.14
N GLU A 152 15.22 19.88 -22.88
CA GLU A 152 16.35 19.65 -23.78
C GLU A 152 15.75 19.25 -25.14
N GLU A 153 15.42 20.26 -25.96
CA GLU A 153 15.11 20.05 -27.37
C GLU A 153 16.28 19.29 -27.99
N GLU A 154 16.11 17.98 -28.23
CA GLU A 154 17.12 17.13 -28.86
C GLU A 154 17.33 17.60 -30.30
N THR A 155 18.14 18.65 -30.43
CA THR A 155 18.23 19.48 -31.63
C THR A 155 19.10 18.75 -32.63
N VAL A 156 18.49 17.82 -33.36
CA VAL A 156 19.19 16.96 -34.32
C VAL A 156 19.84 17.83 -35.39
N HIS A 157 21.14 18.07 -35.24
CA HIS A 157 21.93 18.92 -36.11
C HIS A 157 22.17 18.23 -37.47
N TYR A 158 21.17 18.29 -38.35
CA TYR A 158 21.25 17.82 -39.72
C TYR A 158 22.20 18.70 -40.55
N TYR A 159 23.49 18.33 -40.57
CA TYR A 159 24.48 18.92 -41.46
C TYR A 159 24.18 18.56 -42.93
N LEU A 160 23.56 19.47 -43.67
CA LEU A 160 23.40 19.36 -45.12
C LEU A 160 24.77 19.61 -45.80
N PRO A 161 25.36 18.62 -46.52
CA PRO A 161 26.66 18.78 -47.16
C PRO A 161 26.58 19.67 -48.42
N LEU A 162 26.65 20.98 -48.21
CA LEU A 162 26.62 21.98 -49.28
C LEU A 162 27.91 21.96 -50.13
N GLN A 163 27.85 21.32 -51.29
CA GLN A 163 28.91 21.35 -52.30
C GLN A 163 29.01 22.75 -52.94
N CYS A 164 29.77 23.65 -52.33
CA CYS A 164 29.86 25.04 -52.74
C CYS A 164 30.83 25.27 -53.91
N TYR A 165 30.37 25.01 -55.15
CA TYR A 165 31.15 25.21 -56.38
C TYR A 165 31.49 26.68 -56.72
N ARG A 166 31.12 27.65 -55.88
CA ARG A 166 31.25 29.11 -56.15
C ARG A 166 31.97 29.91 -55.06
N CYS A 167 32.38 29.31 -53.93
CA CYS A 167 33.14 30.05 -52.92
C CYS A 167 34.61 30.24 -53.36
N SER A 168 35.25 31.30 -52.85
CA SER A 168 36.65 31.63 -53.15
C SER A 168 37.61 30.49 -52.81
N LEU A 169 37.37 29.78 -51.71
CA LEU A 169 38.15 28.62 -51.29
C LEU A 169 38.08 27.47 -52.31
N PHE A 170 36.88 27.10 -52.77
CA PHE A 170 36.72 26.05 -53.78
C PHE A 170 37.32 26.44 -55.13
N ILE A 171 37.19 27.71 -55.53
CA ILE A 171 37.79 28.22 -56.77
C ILE A 171 39.33 28.19 -56.68
N ALA A 172 39.90 28.60 -55.54
CA ALA A 172 41.34 28.56 -55.30
C ALA A 172 41.87 27.12 -55.24
N ASP A 173 41.17 26.19 -54.59
CA ASP A 173 41.58 24.78 -54.50
C ASP A 173 41.49 24.08 -55.87
N ARG A 174 40.44 24.36 -56.64
CA ARG A 174 40.32 23.90 -58.05
C ARG A 174 41.41 24.50 -58.94
N ALA A 175 41.86 25.72 -58.68
CA ALA A 175 42.99 26.33 -59.40
C ALA A 175 44.32 25.66 -59.02
N LYS A 176 44.55 25.37 -57.73
CA LYS A 176 45.72 24.60 -57.26
C LYS A 176 45.77 23.23 -57.90
N ARG A 177 44.67 22.47 -57.88
CA ARG A 177 44.66 21.12 -58.48
C ARG A 177 44.91 21.14 -59.99
N LYS A 178 44.46 22.18 -60.71
CA LYS A 178 44.83 22.38 -62.12
C LYS A 178 46.31 22.72 -62.33
N ALA A 179 46.95 23.38 -61.38
CA ALA A 179 48.40 23.60 -61.42
C ALA A 179 49.15 22.29 -61.13
N GLU A 180 48.79 21.57 -60.05
CA GLU A 180 49.36 20.24 -59.72
C GLU A 180 49.17 19.20 -60.85
N GLU A 181 48.08 19.29 -61.60
CA GLU A 181 47.77 18.41 -62.73
C GLU A 181 48.53 18.80 -64.01
N ALA A 182 48.88 20.07 -64.19
CA ALA A 182 49.74 20.56 -65.28
C ALA A 182 51.25 20.50 -64.94
N GLU A 183 51.61 20.37 -63.67
CA GLU A 183 53.01 20.26 -63.18
C GLU A 183 53.48 18.80 -63.08
N LYS A 184 52.58 17.81 -63.23
CA LYS A 184 52.96 16.41 -63.47
C LYS A 184 53.53 16.27 -64.88
N PRO A 185 54.81 15.91 -65.06
CA PRO A 185 55.33 15.59 -66.38
C PRO A 185 54.71 14.27 -66.87
N ASP A 186 54.42 14.21 -68.18
CA ASP A 186 54.04 12.97 -68.85
C ASP A 186 55.23 11.99 -68.84
N TYR A 187 55.24 11.07 -67.88
CA TYR A 187 56.15 9.93 -67.87
C TYR A 187 55.71 8.90 -68.91
N ILE A 188 56.36 8.96 -70.07
CA ILE A 188 56.33 7.96 -71.16
C ILE A 188 57.27 6.80 -70.82
#